data_AF-A0A9J6CAY4-F1
#
_entry.id   AF-A0A9J6CAY4-F1
#
_cell.length_a   1.000
_cell.length_b   1.000
_cell.length_c   1.000
_cell.angle_alpha   90.00
_cell.angle_beta   90.00
_cell.angle_gamma   90.00
#
_symmetry.space_group_name_H-M   'P 1'
#
loop_
_entity.id
_entity.type
_entity.pdbx_description
1 polymer ?
#
loop_
_entity_poly.entity_id
_entity_poly.type
_entity_poly.pdbx_seq_one_letter_code
_entity_poly.pdbx_strand_id
1 'polypeptide(L)'
;MQKPLKQFTKCSSLTTFFIVFVITFSLSSTALTTFGIGKPQSNPPLATTAPKGRECSSNADCLGIAETSCVKDFDYQLRCLCGDYLAPQNGLCKTRVKGLHHQCRLSEDCEDNMICREQNNTKFTEQIRCAH
;
A
#
# COMPACT_ATOMS: atom_id res chain seq x y z
N MET A 1 18.76 41.72 57.66
CA MET A 1 19.29 40.39 57.32
C MET A 1 18.93 40.09 55.86
N GLN A 2 19.88 40.25 54.94
CA GLN A 2 19.69 40.02 53.50
C GLN A 2 19.78 38.52 53.19
N LYS A 3 18.80 37.99 52.46
CA LYS A 3 18.82 36.63 51.92
C LYS A 3 18.75 36.76 50.38
N PRO A 4 19.84 36.55 49.63
CA PRO A 4 19.78 36.58 48.18
C PRO A 4 19.20 35.25 47.68
N LEU A 5 17.94 35.25 47.24
CA LEU A 5 17.42 34.16 46.44
C LEU A 5 18.00 34.29 45.02
N LYS A 6 19.12 33.58 44.79
CA LYS A 6 19.51 33.17 43.44
C LYS A 6 18.37 32.32 42.88
N GLN A 7 17.70 32.77 41.82
CA GLN A 7 17.02 31.84 40.93
C GLN A 7 17.03 32.33 39.48
N PHE A 8 18.17 32.01 38.85
CA PHE A 8 18.31 31.56 37.47
C PHE A 8 17.15 31.87 36.52
N THR A 9 17.38 32.91 35.71
CA THR A 9 17.06 33.02 34.29
C THR A 9 16.44 31.74 33.72
N LYS A 10 15.15 31.81 33.37
CA LYS A 10 14.39 30.80 32.62
C LYS A 10 15.00 30.58 31.23
N CYS A 11 16.10 29.82 31.16
CA CYS A 11 16.60 29.21 29.92
C CYS A 11 16.04 27.79 29.74
N SER A 12 14.88 27.48 30.31
CA SER A 12 14.31 26.13 30.31
C SER A 12 13.36 25.87 29.13
N SER A 13 12.94 26.89 28.38
CA SER A 13 12.00 26.68 27.26
C SER A 13 12.73 26.23 26.00
N LEU A 14 13.92 26.80 25.72
CA LEU A 14 14.68 26.49 24.51
C LEU A 14 15.24 25.06 24.53
N THR A 15 15.72 24.58 25.68
CA THR A 15 16.20 23.21 25.86
C THR A 15 15.09 22.17 25.65
N THR A 16 13.86 22.46 26.06
CA THR A 16 12.73 21.56 25.78
C THR A 16 12.44 21.47 24.28
N PHE A 17 12.49 22.58 23.54
CA PHE A 17 12.32 22.55 22.09
C PHE A 17 13.43 21.76 21.38
N PHE A 18 14.69 21.93 21.78
CA PHE A 18 15.81 21.15 21.22
C PHE A 18 15.67 19.65 21.51
N ILE A 19 15.24 19.26 22.71
CA ILE A 19 15.02 17.85 23.06
C ILE A 19 13.89 17.25 22.21
N VAL A 20 12.76 17.95 22.07
CA VAL A 20 11.64 17.48 21.25
C VAL A 20 12.05 17.34 19.79
N PHE A 21 12.80 18.30 19.24
CA PHE A 21 13.27 18.25 17.86
C PHE A 21 14.19 17.05 17.62
N VAL A 22 15.15 16.80 18.51
CA VAL A 22 16.05 15.63 18.43
C VAL A 22 15.26 14.33 18.45
N ILE A 23 14.29 14.18 19.36
CA ILE A 23 13.46 12.95 19.43
C ILE A 23 12.67 12.73 18.14
N THR A 24 12.03 13.77 17.59
CA THR A 24 11.24 13.64 16.35
C THR A 24 12.11 13.34 15.11
N PHE A 25 13.30 13.94 15.02
CA PHE A 25 14.20 13.72 13.89
C PHE A 25 14.88 12.34 13.97
N SER A 26 15.20 11.86 15.18
CA SER A 26 15.79 10.54 15.39
C SER A 26 14.85 9.37 15.03
N LEU A 27 13.52 9.58 14.99
CA LEU A 27 12.58 8.56 14.49
C LEU A 27 12.61 8.40 12.97
N SER A 28 13.17 9.37 12.23
CA SER A 28 13.20 9.32 10.76
C SER A 28 14.40 8.54 10.20
N SER A 29 15.37 8.17 11.05
CA SER A 29 16.64 7.52 10.63
C SER A 29 16.75 6.04 11.00
N THR A 30 15.76 5.43 11.65
CA THR A 30 15.76 3.99 11.93
C THR A 30 15.22 3.22 10.73
N ALA A 31 16.06 3.03 9.72
CA ALA A 31 15.98 1.85 8.88
C ALA A 31 16.20 0.62 9.80
N LEU A 32 15.11 -0.04 10.20
CA LEU A 32 15.16 -1.28 11.00
C LEU A 32 15.75 -2.40 10.14
N THR A 33 17.06 -2.54 10.17
CA THR A 33 17.75 -3.76 9.77
C THR A 33 17.60 -4.78 10.91
N THR A 34 16.75 -5.78 10.74
CA THR A 34 16.73 -6.95 11.64
C THR A 34 17.12 -8.22 10.85
N PHE A 35 18.34 -8.68 11.11
CA PHE A 35 18.75 -10.07 10.86
C PHE A 35 18.40 -10.87 12.12
N GLY A 36 17.45 -11.80 12.00
CA GLY A 36 17.05 -12.66 13.11
C GLY A 36 15.90 -13.61 12.80
N ILE A 37 16.23 -14.74 12.17
CA ILE A 37 15.66 -16.09 12.35
C ILE A 37 14.19 -16.20 12.85
N GLY A 38 13.31 -16.66 11.95
CA GLY A 38 11.93 -17.04 12.31
C GLY A 38 11.06 -17.49 11.15
N LYS A 39 11.22 -18.75 10.71
CA LYS A 39 10.35 -19.58 9.83
C LYS A 39 10.11 -19.07 8.39
N PRO A 40 10.29 -19.92 7.35
CA PRO A 40 10.05 -19.54 5.97
C PRO A 40 8.54 -19.52 5.72
N GLN A 41 7.90 -18.36 5.83
CA GLN A 41 6.73 -18.09 5.01
C GLN A 41 7.23 -17.38 3.76
N SER A 42 7.10 -18.11 2.65
CA SER A 42 7.48 -17.75 1.30
C SER A 42 6.86 -16.41 0.88
N ASN A 43 7.57 -15.31 1.14
CA ASN A 43 7.50 -14.18 0.24
C ASN A 43 8.31 -14.58 -1.01
N PRO A 44 7.74 -14.58 -2.21
CA PRO A 44 8.54 -14.78 -3.41
C PRO A 44 9.63 -13.71 -3.46
N PRO A 45 10.86 -14.09 -3.84
CA PRO A 45 11.98 -13.18 -3.90
C PRO A 45 11.66 -12.02 -4.83
N LEU A 46 12.19 -10.85 -4.46
CA LEU A 46 12.26 -9.67 -5.30
C LEU A 46 12.91 -10.06 -6.64
N ALA A 47 12.09 -10.40 -7.63
CA ALA A 47 12.55 -10.81 -8.94
C ALA A 47 12.98 -9.55 -9.70
N THR A 48 14.27 -9.47 -10.00
CA THR A 48 14.90 -8.47 -10.88
C THR A 48 14.49 -8.69 -12.35
N THR A 49 13.20 -8.88 -12.64
CA THR A 49 12.71 -9.26 -13.97
C THR A 49 11.47 -8.45 -14.32
N ALA A 50 11.69 -7.21 -14.78
CA ALA A 50 10.65 -6.23 -15.12
C ALA A 50 9.68 -5.95 -13.94
N PRO A 51 8.99 -4.79 -13.90
CA PRO A 51 8.00 -4.55 -12.86
C PRO A 51 6.77 -5.44 -13.15
N LYS A 52 6.83 -6.73 -12.82
CA LYS A 52 5.64 -7.59 -12.76
C LYS A 52 4.91 -7.28 -11.46
N GLY A 53 3.58 -7.15 -11.53
CA GLY A 53 2.75 -6.81 -10.38
C GLY A 53 2.89 -7.81 -9.24
N ARG A 54 2.58 -7.38 -8.01
CA ARG A 54 2.63 -8.23 -6.82
C ARG A 54 1.71 -9.44 -6.99
N GLU A 55 2.17 -10.66 -6.70
CA GLU A 55 1.29 -11.84 -6.71
C GLU A 55 0.20 -11.74 -5.64
N CYS A 56 -0.99 -12.26 -5.95
CA CYS A 56 -2.16 -12.21 -5.07
C CYS A 56 -2.99 -13.49 -5.18
N SER A 57 -3.72 -13.82 -4.12
CA SER A 57 -4.73 -14.89 -4.15
C SER A 57 -6.15 -14.33 -4.16
N SER A 58 -6.32 -13.12 -3.63
CA SER A 58 -7.58 -12.43 -3.47
C SER A 58 -7.39 -10.91 -3.66
N ASN A 59 -8.49 -10.18 -3.86
CA ASN A 59 -8.41 -8.71 -3.89
C ASN A 59 -7.96 -8.09 -2.56
N ALA A 60 -8.12 -8.80 -1.45
CA ALA A 60 -7.67 -8.32 -0.14
C ALA A 60 -6.14 -8.13 -0.09
N ASP A 61 -5.39 -8.96 -0.84
CA ASP A 61 -3.93 -8.87 -0.93
C ASP A 61 -3.46 -7.58 -1.63
N CYS A 62 -4.35 -6.99 -2.43
CA CYS A 62 -4.10 -5.78 -3.22
C CYS A 62 -4.53 -4.50 -2.52
N LEU A 63 -5.14 -4.56 -1.32
CA LEU A 63 -5.63 -3.37 -0.59
C LEU A 63 -4.54 -2.35 -0.24
N GLY A 64 -3.27 -2.77 -0.21
CA GLY A 64 -2.14 -1.87 0.01
C GLY A 64 -1.79 -0.99 -1.20
N ILE A 65 -2.39 -1.23 -2.36
CA ILE A 65 -2.14 -0.48 -3.59
C ILE A 65 -3.49 -0.01 -4.15
N ALA A 66 -3.75 1.29 -4.07
CA ALA A 66 -4.99 1.87 -4.53
C ALA A 66 -5.21 1.57 -6.03
N GLU A 67 -6.47 1.40 -6.41
CA GLU A 67 -6.91 1.16 -7.79
C GLU A 67 -6.39 -0.13 -8.46
N THR A 68 -5.78 -1.05 -7.70
CA THR A 68 -5.41 -2.38 -8.20
C THR A 68 -6.48 -3.43 -7.96
N SER A 69 -6.46 -4.50 -8.75
CA SER A 69 -7.28 -5.68 -8.52
C SER A 69 -6.47 -6.94 -8.76
N CYS A 70 -6.84 -8.02 -8.07
CA CYS A 70 -6.23 -9.32 -8.24
C CYS A 70 -6.80 -9.97 -9.50
N VAL A 71 -6.06 -9.84 -10.60
CA VAL A 71 -6.47 -10.33 -11.92
C VAL A 71 -5.38 -11.23 -12.48
N LYS A 72 -5.76 -12.01 -13.49
CA LYS A 72 -4.86 -12.95 -14.15
C LYS A 72 -4.02 -12.21 -15.18
N ASP A 73 -2.70 -12.26 -15.03
CA ASP A 73 -1.73 -11.72 -15.98
C ASP A 73 -1.55 -12.67 -17.18
N PHE A 74 -0.82 -12.24 -18.21
CA PHE A 74 -0.52 -13.01 -19.41
C PHE A 74 0.15 -14.36 -19.12
N ASP A 75 0.91 -14.46 -18.04
CA ASP A 75 1.54 -15.71 -17.58
C ASP A 75 0.57 -16.65 -16.82
N TYR A 76 -0.72 -16.36 -16.83
CA TYR A 76 -1.76 -17.06 -16.07
C TYR A 76 -1.64 -16.97 -14.54
N GLN A 77 -0.71 -16.18 -14.02
CA GLN A 77 -0.58 -15.92 -12.59
C GLN A 77 -1.49 -14.78 -12.14
N LEU A 78 -2.02 -14.90 -10.92
CA LEU A 78 -2.82 -13.85 -10.29
C LEU A 78 -1.91 -12.78 -9.70
N ARG A 79 -2.07 -11.54 -10.14
CA ARG A 79 -1.27 -10.39 -9.70
C ARG A 79 -2.16 -9.17 -9.47
N CYS A 80 -1.73 -8.31 -8.54
CA CYS A 80 -2.31 -7.00 -8.32
C CYS A 80 -1.89 -6.09 -9.47
N LEU A 81 -2.80 -5.92 -10.43
CA LEU A 81 -2.60 -5.06 -11.60
C LEU A 81 -3.58 -3.89 -11.56
N CYS A 82 -3.18 -2.80 -12.17
CA CYS A 82 -4.01 -1.64 -12.42
C CYS A 82 -5.07 -1.95 -13.48
N GLY A 83 -6.07 -1.08 -13.63
CA GLY A 83 -7.18 -1.29 -14.57
C GLY A 83 -6.79 -1.48 -16.04
N ASP A 84 -5.57 -1.07 -16.41
CA ASP A 84 -4.93 -1.24 -17.71
C ASP A 84 -4.06 -2.52 -17.82
N TYR A 85 -4.18 -3.45 -16.86
CA TYR A 85 -3.35 -4.66 -16.72
C TYR A 85 -1.85 -4.40 -16.55
N LEU A 86 -1.45 -3.14 -16.29
CA LEU A 86 -0.07 -2.81 -15.99
C LEU A 86 0.20 -2.91 -14.48
N ALA A 87 1.45 -3.17 -14.15
CA ALA A 87 1.89 -3.10 -12.77
C ALA A 87 1.83 -1.65 -12.26
N PRO A 88 1.43 -1.44 -10.99
CA PRO A 88 1.44 -0.12 -10.38
C PRO A 88 2.86 0.45 -10.34
N GLN A 89 3.02 1.69 -10.81
CA GLN A 89 4.31 2.39 -10.75
C GLN A 89 4.40 3.11 -9.42
N ASN A 90 5.40 2.78 -8.59
CA ASN A 90 5.58 3.36 -7.25
C ASN A 90 4.32 3.27 -6.37
N GLY A 91 3.55 2.19 -6.52
CA GLY A 91 2.30 1.98 -5.76
C GLY A 91 1.09 2.78 -6.26
N LEU A 92 1.18 3.37 -7.46
CA LEU A 92 0.11 4.16 -8.07
C LEU A 92 -0.25 3.61 -9.46
N CYS A 93 -1.54 3.63 -9.78
CA CYS A 93 -2.05 3.34 -11.11
C CYS A 93 -2.14 4.60 -11.96
N LYS A 94 -1.81 4.47 -13.25
CA LYS A 94 -1.88 5.59 -14.21
C LYS A 94 -3.33 5.94 -14.57
N THR A 95 -4.18 4.92 -14.67
CA THR A 95 -5.60 5.06 -14.96
C THR A 95 -6.46 4.65 -13.76
N ARG A 96 -7.62 5.28 -13.63
CA ARG A 96 -8.68 4.84 -12.70
C ARG A 96 -9.71 3.94 -13.37
N VAL A 97 -9.78 3.98 -14.70
CA VAL A 97 -10.67 3.14 -15.50
C VAL A 97 -10.20 1.70 -15.42
N LYS A 98 -11.16 0.78 -15.25
CA LYS A 98 -10.92 -0.63 -14.96
C LYS A 98 -11.35 -1.49 -16.15
N GLY A 99 -10.42 -2.28 -16.65
CA GLY A 99 -10.68 -3.25 -17.71
C GLY A 99 -11.44 -4.49 -17.22
N LEU A 100 -11.59 -5.46 -18.11
CA LEU A 100 -12.31 -6.70 -17.87
C LEU A 100 -11.79 -7.45 -16.62
N HIS A 101 -12.68 -8.05 -15.84
CA HIS A 101 -12.33 -8.80 -14.61
C HIS A 101 -11.71 -8.00 -13.46
N HIS A 102 -11.48 -6.69 -13.61
CA HIS A 102 -11.10 -5.84 -12.48
C HIS A 102 -12.29 -5.61 -11.55
N GLN A 103 -12.00 -5.35 -10.27
CA GLN A 103 -13.03 -5.09 -9.28
C GLN A 103 -13.55 -3.66 -9.40
N CYS A 104 -14.86 -3.52 -9.50
CA CYS A 104 -15.53 -2.22 -9.67
C CYS A 104 -16.54 -1.99 -8.57
N ARG A 105 -16.92 -0.73 -8.34
CA ARG A 105 -18.07 -0.36 -7.51
C ARG A 105 -19.24 0.11 -8.35
N LEU A 106 -18.94 0.86 -9.41
CA LEU A 106 -19.91 1.42 -10.34
C LEU A 106 -19.56 1.01 -11.77
N SER A 107 -20.55 0.99 -12.66
CA SER A 107 -20.31 0.76 -14.09
C SER A 107 -19.43 1.85 -14.71
N GLU A 108 -19.42 3.05 -14.14
CA GLU A 108 -18.56 4.17 -14.56
C GLU A 108 -17.07 3.95 -14.25
N ASP A 109 -16.76 3.03 -13.33
CA ASP A 109 -15.38 2.65 -13.04
C ASP A 109 -14.81 1.78 -14.17
N CYS A 110 -15.67 1.14 -14.95
CA CYS A 110 -15.29 0.20 -16.00
C CYS A 110 -15.02 0.92 -17.33
N GLU A 111 -14.22 0.29 -18.17
CA GLU A 111 -13.94 0.77 -19.53
C GLU A 111 -15.22 0.80 -20.39
N ASP A 112 -15.19 1.54 -21.50
CA ASP A 112 -16.35 1.70 -22.39
C ASP A 112 -16.91 0.34 -22.83
N ASN A 113 -18.24 0.20 -22.79
CA ASN A 113 -18.97 -1.04 -23.09
C ASN A 113 -18.78 -2.17 -22.07
N MET A 114 -18.39 -1.83 -20.84
CA MET A 114 -18.40 -2.76 -19.70
C MET A 114 -19.33 -2.25 -18.60
N ILE A 115 -19.98 -3.18 -17.92
CA ILE A 115 -20.82 -2.91 -16.76
C ILE A 115 -20.23 -3.60 -15.52
N CYS A 116 -20.40 -2.96 -14.37
CA CYS A 116 -20.02 -3.54 -13.10
C CYS A 116 -21.09 -4.55 -12.69
N ARG A 117 -20.76 -5.85 -12.78
CA ARG A 117 -21.70 -6.95 -12.51
C ARG A 117 -21.16 -7.86 -11.42
N GLU A 118 -22.06 -8.35 -10.58
CA GLU A 118 -21.75 -9.39 -9.61
C GLU A 118 -21.56 -10.73 -10.32
N GLN A 119 -20.37 -11.33 -10.18
CA GLN A 119 -20.17 -12.69 -10.66
C GLN A 119 -20.60 -13.67 -9.57
N ASN A 120 -21.77 -14.27 -9.75
CA ASN A 120 -22.36 -15.25 -8.83
C ASN A 120 -21.68 -16.61 -8.99
N ASN A 121 -20.39 -16.69 -8.64
CA ASN A 121 -19.65 -17.94 -8.61
C ASN A 121 -19.80 -18.55 -7.21
N THR A 122 -20.50 -19.68 -7.12
CA THR A 122 -20.87 -20.41 -5.89
C THR A 122 -19.71 -20.86 -4.98
N LYS A 123 -18.48 -20.46 -5.26
CA LYS A 123 -17.27 -20.81 -4.49
C LYS A 123 -16.46 -19.63 -3.94
N PHE A 124 -16.78 -18.39 -4.27
CA PHE A 124 -16.04 -17.25 -3.75
C PHE A 124 -16.95 -16.06 -3.61
N THR A 125 -16.88 -15.42 -2.44
CA THR A 125 -17.46 -14.15 -2.02
C THR A 125 -17.91 -13.27 -3.17
N GLU A 126 -19.16 -12.76 -3.12
CA GLU A 126 -19.77 -11.80 -4.06
C GLU A 126 -18.72 -10.80 -4.60
N GLN A 127 -18.15 -11.09 -5.77
CA GLN A 127 -17.07 -10.30 -6.33
C GLN A 127 -17.61 -9.57 -7.55
N ILE A 128 -17.86 -8.28 -7.35
CA ILE A 128 -18.35 -7.38 -8.40
C ILE A 128 -17.17 -7.00 -9.30
N ARG A 129 -17.29 -7.25 -10.60
CA ARG A 129 -16.23 -7.03 -11.58
C ARG A 129 -16.76 -6.43 -12.88
N CYS A 130 -15.89 -5.78 -13.62
CA CYS A 130 -16.20 -5.29 -14.96
C CYS A 130 -16.37 -6.48 -15.93
N ALA A 131 -17.51 -6.51 -16.60
CA ALA A 131 -17.89 -7.52 -17.59
C ALA A 131 -18.67 -6.86 -18.74
N HIS A 132 -18.73 -7.53 -19.90
CA HIS A 132 -19.62 -7.14 -20.99
C HIS A 132 -21.07 -7.51 -20.71
#